data_AF-A0A6B3F2I4-F1
#
_entry.id   AF-A0A6B3F2I4-F1
#
_cell.length_a   1.000
_cell.length_b   1.000
_cell.length_c   1.000
_cell.angle_alpha   90.00
_cell.angle_beta   90.00
_cell.angle_gamma   90.00
#
_symmetry.space_group_name_H-M   'P 1'
#
loop_
_entity.id
_entity.type
_entity.pdbx_description
1 polymer ?
#
loop_
_entity_poly.entity_id
_entity_poly.type
_entity_poly.pdbx_seq_one_letter_code
_entity_poly.pdbx_strand_id
1 'polypeptide(L)' 'GHFFYRFAQGESGADVYDRVGAFLESLFRSFEAPDHPPNVLLVTHGLTMRLFCMRWFHWTVAEFESLSNPDNGETRC' A
#
# COMPACT_ATOMS: atom_id res chain seq x y z
N GLY A 1 10.37 4.40 16.21
CA GLY A 1 9.27 3.54 15.73
C GLY A 1 9.70 2.83 14.47
N HIS A 2 9.25 1.59 14.27
CA HIS A 2 9.66 0.71 13.16
C HIS A 2 9.38 1.31 11.76
N PHE A 3 8.45 2.27 11.68
CA PHE A 3 8.09 3.01 10.46
C PHE A 3 9.21 3.93 9.92
N PHE A 4 10.00 4.53 10.81
CA PHE A 4 11.09 5.46 10.46
C PHE A 4 12.48 4.80 10.51
N TYR A 5 12.55 3.51 10.84
CA TYR A 5 13.81 2.81 10.92
C TYR A 5 14.35 2.55 9.51
N ARG A 6 15.56 3.00 9.24
CA ARG A 6 16.25 2.89 7.95
C ARG A 6 17.45 1.97 8.11
N PHE A 7 17.49 0.87 7.37
CA PHE A 7 18.72 0.08 7.26
C PHE A 7 19.76 0.88 6.48
N ALA A 8 21.05 0.68 6.75
CA ALA A 8 22.14 1.45 6.14
C ALA A 8 22.15 1.46 4.60
N GLN A 9 21.44 0.51 3.96
CA GLN A 9 21.25 0.37 2.51
C GLN A 9 19.79 0.02 2.15
N GLY A 10 18.84 0.19 3.07
CA GLY A 10 17.43 -0.19 2.89
C GLY A 10 16.49 1.01 2.94
N GLU A 11 15.28 0.80 2.44
CA GLU A 11 14.22 1.81 2.46
C GLU A 11 13.45 1.80 3.78
N SER A 12 13.03 2.97 4.23
CA SER A 12 12.14 3.13 5.39
C SER A 12 10.67 2.93 4.99
N GLY A 13 9.78 2.71 5.97
CA GLY A 13 8.34 2.61 5.72
C GLY A 13 7.76 3.88 5.08
N ALA A 14 8.34 5.04 5.37
CA ALA A 14 7.99 6.32 4.74
C ALA A 14 8.35 6.37 3.25
N ASP A 15 9.54 5.87 2.86
CA ASP A 15 9.96 5.83 1.44
C ASP A 15 9.01 4.94 0.60
N VAL A 16 8.51 3.85 1.19
CA VAL A 16 7.52 2.98 0.54
C VAL A 16 6.15 3.65 0.48
N TYR A 17 5.75 4.38 1.52
CA TYR A 17 4.48 5.11 1.57
C TYR A 17 4.40 6.18 0.45
N ASP A 18 5.48 6.92 0.21
CA ASP A 18 5.53 7.93 -0.85
C ASP A 18 5.35 7.30 -2.24
N ARG A 19 5.96 6.13 -2.49
CA ARG A 19 5.77 5.41 -3.76
C ARG A 19 4.36 4.85 -3.92
N VAL A 20 3.75 4.36 -2.84
CA VAL A 20 2.34 3.97 -2.86
C VAL A 20 1.46 5.17 -3.20
N GLY A 21 1.79 6.36 -2.68
CA GLY A 21 1.12 7.61 -3.05
C GLY A 21 1.18 7.90 -4.56
N ALA A 22 2.37 7.87 -5.15
CA ALA A 22 2.55 8.09 -6.59
C ALA A 22 1.84 7.03 -7.46
N PHE A 23 1.82 5.78 -7.00
CA PHE A 23 1.05 4.71 -7.65
C PHE A 23 -0.44 4.99 -7.63
N LEU A 24 -0.99 5.44 -6.49
CA LEU A 24 -2.40 5.76 -6.35
C LEU A 24 -2.83 6.90 -7.26
N GLU A 25 -2.02 7.95 -7.42
CA GLU A 25 -2.32 9.03 -8.36
C GLU A 25 -2.47 8.52 -9.80
N SER A 26 -1.58 7.62 -10.21
CA SER A 26 -1.65 6.99 -11.54
C SER A 26 -2.87 6.07 -11.67
N LEU A 27 -3.19 5.32 -10.60
CA LEU A 27 -4.35 4.42 -10.55
C LEU A 27 -5.67 5.21 -10.64
N PHE A 28 -5.81 6.30 -9.89
CA PHE A 28 -7.00 7.15 -9.94
C PHE A 28 -7.23 7.76 -11.32
N ARG A 29 -6.17 8.21 -12.00
CA ARG A 29 -6.28 8.69 -13.39
C ARG A 29 -6.69 7.58 -14.35
N SER A 30 -6.28 6.35 -14.08
CA SER A 30 -6.72 5.20 -14.89
C SER A 30 -8.21 4.91 -14.72
N PHE A 31 -8.79 5.15 -13.53
CA PHE A 31 -10.22 4.95 -13.27
C PHE A 31 -11.11 5.92 -14.05
N GLU A 32 -10.57 7.09 -14.41
CA GLU A 32 -11.28 8.09 -15.22
C GLU A 32 -11.30 7.73 -16.73
N ALA A 33 -10.55 6.70 -17.15
CA ALA A 33 -10.54 6.26 -18.54
C ALA A 33 -11.89 5.62 -18.92
N PRO A 34 -12.49 5.97 -20.09
CA PRO A 34 -13.82 5.48 -20.49
C PRO A 34 -13.92 3.96 -20.64
N ASP A 35 -12.80 3.29 -20.88
CA ASP A 35 -12.65 1.86 -21.09
C ASP A 35 -12.13 1.12 -19.84
N HIS A 36 -12.02 1.79 -18.70
CA HIS A 36 -11.51 1.18 -17.48
C HIS A 36 -12.46 0.06 -16.97
N PRO A 37 -11.95 -1.14 -16.67
CA PRO A 37 -12.77 -2.22 -16.14
C PRO A 37 -13.34 -1.87 -14.76
N PRO A 38 -14.54 -2.35 -14.41
CA PRO A 38 -15.17 -2.04 -13.12
C PRO A 38 -14.46 -2.66 -11.91
N ASN A 39 -13.57 -3.63 -12.12
CA ASN A 39 -12.86 -4.34 -11.07
C ASN A 39 -11.35 -4.32 -11.35
N VAL A 40 -10.55 -4.11 -10.29
CA VAL A 40 -9.09 -4.10 -10.37
C VAL A 40 -8.52 -5.07 -9.33
N LEU A 41 -7.63 -5.96 -9.78
CA LEU A 41 -6.88 -6.86 -8.92
C LEU A 41 -5.47 -6.31 -8.69
N LEU A 42 -5.14 -5.97 -7.44
CA LEU A 42 -3.80 -5.54 -7.04
C LEU A 42 -3.03 -6.71 -6.43
N VAL A 43 -1.92 -7.10 -7.05
CA VAL A 43 -0.99 -8.11 -6.51
C VAL A 43 0.25 -7.41 -5.98
N THR A 44 0.56 -7.60 -4.71
CA THR A 44 1.69 -6.91 -4.05
C THR A 44 2.25 -7.71 -2.87
N HIS A 45 3.26 -7.17 -2.19
CA HIS A 45 3.86 -7.76 -1.00
C HIS A 45 3.13 -7.32 0.28
N GLY A 46 3.20 -8.11 1.35
CA GLY A 46 2.43 -7.87 2.58
C GLY A 46 2.61 -6.49 3.20
N LEU A 47 3.84 -5.94 3.22
CA LEU A 47 4.09 -4.58 3.72
C LEU A 47 3.43 -3.52 2.83
N THR A 48 3.58 -3.65 1.51
CA THR A 48 3.00 -2.73 0.53
C THR A 48 1.47 -2.77 0.58
N MET A 49 0.87 -3.95 0.78
CA MET A 49 -0.59 -4.08 0.95
C MET A 49 -1.09 -3.29 2.17
N ARG A 50 -0.39 -3.39 3.31
CA ARG A 50 -0.76 -2.64 4.52
C ARG A 50 -0.60 -1.13 4.35
N LEU A 51 0.49 -0.69 3.70
CA LEU A 51 0.72 0.74 3.41
C LEU A 51 -0.29 1.28 2.40
N PHE A 52 -0.69 0.47 1.41
CA PHE A 52 -1.79 0.79 0.51
C PHE A 52 -3.09 1.02 1.28
N CYS A 53 -3.50 0.08 2.14
CA CYS A 53 -4.71 0.25 2.96
C CYS A 53 -4.64 1.49 3.85
N MET A 54 -3.47 1.76 4.46
CA MET A 54 -3.26 2.96 5.26
C MET A 54 -3.48 4.23 4.44
N ARG A 55 -2.91 4.31 3.23
CA ARG A 55 -3.05 5.48 2.36
C ARG A 55 -4.45 5.61 1.76
N TRP A 56 -5.06 4.50 1.37
CA TRP A 56 -6.36 4.44 0.68
C TRP A 56 -7.53 4.74 1.62
N PHE A 57 -7.54 4.12 2.81
CA PHE A 57 -8.59 4.33 3.80
C PHE A 57 -8.27 5.43 4.81
N HIS A 58 -7.13 6.11 4.64
CA HIS A 58 -6.63 7.13 5.57
C HIS A 58 -6.50 6.61 7.02
N TRP A 59 -6.11 5.35 7.19
CA TRP A 59 -5.92 4.76 8.52
C TRP A 59 -4.74 5.39 9.26
N THR A 60 -4.87 5.43 10.58
CA THR A 60 -3.84 5.87 11.51
C THR A 60 -2.68 4.86 11.58
N VAL A 61 -1.53 5.32 12.07
CA VAL A 61 -0.35 4.44 12.29
C VAL A 61 -0.69 3.31 13.26
N ALA A 62 -1.54 3.55 14.26
CA ALA A 62 -1.96 2.54 15.23
C ALA A 62 -2.78 1.41 14.57
N GLU A 63 -3.67 1.76 13.65
CA GLU A 63 -4.43 0.78 12.86
C GLU A 63 -3.50 -0.01 11.92
N PHE A 64 -2.55 0.67 11.28
CA PHE A 64 -1.53 0.00 10.47
C PHE A 64 -0.71 -1.00 11.30
N GLU A 65 -0.26 -0.62 12.49
CA GLU A 65 0.54 -1.48 13.39
C GLU A 65 -0.26 -2.67 13.93
N SER A 66 -1.59 -2.54 14.06
CA SER A 66 -2.48 -3.63 14.48
C SER A 66 -2.67 -4.75 13.45
N LEU A 67 -2.32 -4.49 12.17
CA LEU A 67 -2.43 -5.47 11.10
C LEU A 67 -1.26 -6.45 11.14
N SER A 68 -1.54 -7.75 11.02
CA SER A 68 -0.52 -8.74 10.68
C SER A 68 -0.22 -8.70 9.19
N ASN A 69 0.99 -9.13 8.81
CA ASN A 69 1.26 -9.40 7.40
C ASN A 69 0.42 -10.61 6.96
N PRO A 70 -0.14 -10.58 5.74
CA PRO A 70 -0.76 -11.76 5.15
C PRO A 70 0.27 -12.87 4.91
N ASP A 71 -0.20 -14.11 4.89
CA ASP A 71 0.58 -15.27 4.50
C ASP A 71 0.90 -15.25 2.98
N ASN A 72 1.89 -16.03 2.56
CA ASN A 72 2.29 -16.07 1.16
C ASN A 72 1.16 -16.61 0.26
N GLY A 73 0.72 -15.80 -0.70
CA GLY A 73 -0.38 -16.14 -1.61
C GLY A 73 -1.78 -15.95 -1.01
N GLU A 74 -1.89 -15.33 0.17
CA GLU A 74 -3.18 -15.00 0.77
C GLU A 74 -3.89 -13.89 -0.03
N THR A 75 -5.20 -14.05 -0.23
CA THR A 75 -6.07 -13.03 -0.81
C THR A 75 -6.94 -12.40 0.28
N ARG A 76 -7.09 -11.07 0.25
CA ARG A 76 -7.98 -10.31 1.13
C ARG A 76 -8.92 -9.49 0.26
N CYS A 77 -10.22 -9.77 0.33
CA CYS A 77 -11.28 -9.09 -0.38
C CYS A 77 -12.10 -8.19 0.54
#